data_AF-A0A2G2GBF6-F1
#
_entry.id   AF-A0A2G2GBF6-F1
#
_cell.length_a   1.000
_cell.length_b   1.000
_cell.length_c   1.000
_cell.angle_alpha   90.00
_cell.angle_beta   90.00
_cell.angle_gamma   90.00
#
_symmetry.space_group_name_H-M   'P 1'
#
loop_
_entity.id
_entity.type
_entity.pdbx_description
1 polymer ?
#
loop_
_entity_poly.entity_id
_entity_poly.type
_entity_poly.pdbx_seq_one_letter_code
_entity_poly.pdbx_strand_id
1 'polypeptide(L)'
;MNIYAPLKTSLKSVAAIALTLGFASTAFAADHTSEFGVTSNATRSIRSAASAFAKGDFANSEAYSRRALKEGLKKSRKAVAYSNLCAALGAQGELEAAQEACASALKIAPKNEQALANQAALKAHAGSEMEAEG
;
A
#
# COMPACT_ATOMS: atom_id res chain seq x y z
N MET A 1 44.32 -36.29 -38.84
CA MET A 1 44.32 -35.20 -37.82
C MET A 1 44.02 -33.91 -38.56
N ASN A 2 43.16 -32.99 -38.11
CA ASN A 2 43.27 -32.30 -36.83
C ASN A 2 41.89 -31.86 -36.27
N ILE A 3 41.87 -31.41 -35.02
CA ILE A 3 40.68 -31.13 -34.19
C ILE A 3 40.43 -29.62 -34.15
N TYR A 4 39.18 -29.12 -34.15
CA TYR A 4 38.80 -27.89 -33.42
C TYR A 4 37.29 -27.82 -33.12
N ALA A 5 36.94 -27.13 -32.03
CA ALA A 5 35.65 -27.18 -31.34
C ALA A 5 34.67 -26.05 -31.73
N PRO A 6 33.35 -26.18 -31.44
CA PRO A 6 32.37 -25.14 -31.73
C PRO A 6 32.48 -23.95 -30.76
N LEU A 7 32.69 -22.75 -31.31
CA LEU A 7 32.62 -21.48 -30.56
C LEU A 7 31.16 -21.09 -30.28
N LYS A 8 30.88 -20.66 -29.05
CA LYS A 8 29.57 -20.19 -28.62
C LYS A 8 29.39 -18.69 -28.92
N THR A 9 28.42 -18.36 -29.77
CA THR A 9 27.67 -17.09 -29.71
C THR A 9 26.61 -17.21 -28.59
N SER A 10 26.00 -16.19 -28.00
CA SER A 10 26.11 -14.71 -28.04
C SER A 10 25.73 -14.19 -26.62
N LEU A 11 25.66 -12.92 -26.24
CA LEU A 11 25.67 -11.61 -26.93
C LEU A 11 26.36 -10.57 -26.00
N LYS A 12 26.60 -9.34 -26.46
CA LYS A 12 27.05 -8.20 -25.63
C LYS A 12 25.86 -7.38 -25.12
N SER A 13 25.86 -7.01 -23.85
CA SER A 13 25.07 -5.87 -23.30
C SER A 13 25.76 -5.30 -22.05
N VAL A 14 26.81 -4.49 -22.24
CA VAL A 14 27.27 -3.56 -21.21
C VAL A 14 26.48 -2.27 -21.39
N ALA A 15 25.66 -1.92 -20.41
CA ALA A 15 24.99 -0.62 -20.34
C ALA A 15 25.15 -0.08 -18.91
N ALA A 16 26.33 0.47 -18.63
CA ALA A 16 26.53 1.32 -17.47
C ALA A 16 26.02 2.73 -17.80
N ILE A 17 25.00 3.19 -17.09
CA ILE A 17 24.65 4.62 -17.03
C ILE A 17 24.59 4.99 -15.55
N ALA A 18 25.68 5.57 -15.06
CA ALA A 18 25.67 6.33 -13.83
C ALA A 18 25.30 7.78 -14.19
N LEU A 19 24.22 8.31 -13.63
CA LEU A 19 24.03 9.75 -13.54
C LEU A 19 23.58 10.09 -12.12
N THR A 20 24.45 10.75 -11.39
CA THR A 20 24.19 11.25 -10.04
C THR A 20 23.36 12.54 -10.11
N LEU A 21 22.20 12.56 -9.47
CA LEU A 21 21.58 13.81 -9.01
C LEU A 21 21.40 13.68 -7.50
N GLY A 22 21.99 14.62 -6.77
CA GLY A 22 21.99 14.59 -5.31
C GLY A 22 20.60 14.87 -4.76
N PHE A 23 20.05 13.91 -4.02
CA PHE A 23 19.09 14.27 -2.99
C PHE A 23 19.88 14.98 -1.88
N ALA A 24 19.82 16.30 -1.87
CA ALA A 24 20.05 17.05 -0.65
C ALA A 24 19.08 16.49 0.38
N SER A 25 19.61 15.78 1.38
CA SER A 25 18.83 15.31 2.51
C SER A 25 18.50 16.51 3.40
N THR A 26 17.61 17.38 2.91
CA THR A 26 16.75 18.15 3.80
C THR A 26 16.05 17.13 4.66
N ALA A 27 16.45 17.08 5.93
CA ALA A 27 15.73 16.36 6.95
C ALA A 27 14.36 17.03 7.05
N PHE A 28 13.39 16.52 6.29
CA PHE A 28 12.00 16.75 6.60
C PHE A 28 11.85 16.31 8.04
N ALA A 29 11.44 17.25 8.89
CA ALA A 29 11.07 16.93 10.26
C ALA A 29 10.11 15.73 10.20
N ALA A 30 10.26 14.80 11.14
CA ALA A 30 9.27 13.76 11.34
C ALA A 30 8.02 14.41 11.96
N ASP A 31 7.34 15.21 11.15
CA ASP A 31 5.95 15.53 11.37
C ASP A 31 5.21 14.20 11.44
N HIS A 32 4.43 14.00 12.50
CA HIS A 32 3.71 12.76 12.72
C HIS A 32 2.44 12.73 11.85
N THR A 33 2.59 12.98 10.54
CA THR A 33 1.60 12.61 9.55
C THR A 33 1.37 11.12 9.70
N SER A 34 0.19 10.78 10.20
CA SER A 34 -0.19 9.39 10.37
C SER A 34 -0.48 8.84 8.99
N GLU A 35 0.54 8.30 8.32
CA GLU A 35 0.42 7.78 6.97
C GLU A 35 -0.48 6.52 6.96
N PHE A 36 -1.34 6.41 5.96
CA PHE A 36 -2.18 5.23 5.77
C PHE A 36 -1.33 3.97 5.55
N GLY A 37 -1.60 2.90 6.31
CA GLY A 37 -0.80 1.68 6.31
C GLY A 37 -1.58 0.44 5.86
N VAL A 38 -0.89 -0.51 5.23
CA VAL A 38 -1.45 -1.80 4.78
C VAL A 38 -0.71 -3.01 5.37
N THR A 39 -1.40 -4.15 5.52
CA THR A 39 -0.76 -5.41 5.93
C THR A 39 -0.98 -6.53 4.90
N SER A 40 0.00 -7.42 4.75
CA SER A 40 0.07 -8.39 3.64
C SER A 40 -0.01 -9.87 4.06
N ASN A 41 -0.19 -10.15 5.36
CA ASN A 41 0.02 -11.48 5.97
C ASN A 41 -1.09 -12.53 5.72
N ALA A 42 -2.13 -12.22 4.92
CA ALA A 42 -3.38 -12.98 4.90
C ALA A 42 -3.59 -13.89 3.66
N THR A 43 -3.95 -13.33 2.49
CA THR A 43 -4.23 -14.09 1.24
C THR A 43 -3.46 -13.51 0.05
N ARG A 44 -3.49 -14.20 -1.11
CA ARG A 44 -2.93 -13.66 -2.37
C ARG A 44 -3.50 -12.28 -2.67
N SER A 45 -4.83 -12.13 -2.64
CA SER A 45 -5.52 -10.87 -2.93
C SER A 45 -5.16 -9.77 -1.93
N ILE A 46 -5.05 -10.08 -0.64
CA ILE A 46 -4.60 -9.09 0.38
C ILE A 46 -3.13 -8.69 0.19
N ARG A 47 -2.26 -9.63 -0.20
CA ARG A 47 -0.85 -9.31 -0.53
C ARG A 47 -0.75 -8.46 -1.78
N SER A 48 -1.56 -8.74 -2.80
CA SER A 48 -1.66 -7.90 -4.00
C SER A 48 -2.15 -6.49 -3.66
N ALA A 49 -3.14 -6.35 -2.78
CA ALA A 49 -3.59 -5.04 -2.30
C ALA A 49 -2.47 -4.26 -1.62
N ALA A 50 -1.80 -4.87 -0.64
CA ALA A 50 -0.69 -4.24 0.07
C ALA A 50 0.49 -3.88 -0.86
N SER A 51 0.78 -4.72 -1.86
CA SER A 51 1.82 -4.44 -2.86
C SER A 51 1.44 -3.37 -3.89
N ALA A 52 0.15 -3.15 -4.13
CA ALA A 52 -0.32 -2.05 -4.99
C ALA A 52 -0.26 -0.73 -4.23
N PHE A 53 -0.73 -0.72 -2.97
CA PHE A 53 -0.62 0.43 -2.08
C PHE A 53 0.83 0.91 -1.91
N ALA A 54 1.78 0.00 -1.66
CA ALA A 54 3.21 0.32 -1.55
C ALA A 54 3.86 0.85 -2.85
N LYS A 55 3.12 0.91 -3.95
CA LYS A 55 3.55 1.52 -5.24
C LYS A 55 2.83 2.86 -5.52
N GLY A 56 1.98 3.35 -4.59
CA GLY A 56 1.06 4.46 -4.85
C GLY A 56 -0.16 4.08 -5.70
N ASP A 57 -0.33 2.80 -6.04
CA ASP A 57 -1.44 2.31 -6.87
C ASP A 57 -2.65 1.97 -5.98
N PHE A 58 -3.28 3.03 -5.46
CA PHE A 58 -4.39 2.92 -4.53
C PHE A 58 -5.65 2.31 -5.18
N ALA A 59 -5.89 2.58 -6.46
CA ALA A 59 -7.01 2.00 -7.22
C ALA A 59 -6.91 0.46 -7.32
N ASN A 60 -5.74 -0.08 -7.67
CA ASN A 60 -5.57 -1.54 -7.63
C ASN A 60 -5.57 -2.09 -6.20
N SER A 61 -5.08 -1.34 -5.21
CA SER A 61 -5.16 -1.74 -3.79
C SER A 61 -6.60 -1.92 -3.31
N GLU A 62 -7.46 -0.96 -3.64
CA GLU A 62 -8.90 -0.97 -3.39
C GLU A 62 -9.55 -2.18 -4.09
N ALA A 63 -9.31 -2.35 -5.39
CA ALA A 63 -9.86 -3.45 -6.19
C ALA A 63 -9.47 -4.83 -5.63
N TYR A 64 -8.21 -5.03 -5.26
CA TYR A 64 -7.74 -6.27 -4.63
C TYR A 64 -8.32 -6.49 -3.24
N SER A 65 -8.52 -5.42 -2.45
CA SER A 65 -9.15 -5.49 -1.13
C SER A 65 -10.64 -5.86 -1.24
N ARG A 66 -11.39 -5.23 -2.15
CA ARG A 66 -12.79 -5.59 -2.46
C ARG A 66 -12.91 -7.02 -3.01
N ARG A 67 -11.96 -7.47 -3.84
CA ARG A 67 -11.89 -8.87 -4.30
C ARG A 67 -11.70 -9.82 -3.12
N ALA A 68 -10.76 -9.54 -2.22
CA ALA A 68 -10.52 -10.37 -1.04
C ALA A 68 -11.78 -10.48 -0.16
N LEU A 69 -12.55 -9.40 0.02
CA LEU A 69 -13.81 -9.43 0.77
C LEU A 69 -14.88 -10.37 0.17
N LYS A 70 -14.82 -10.65 -1.14
CA LYS A 70 -15.71 -11.61 -1.83
C LYS A 70 -15.25 -13.08 -1.68
N GLU A 71 -14.01 -13.34 -1.27
CA GLU A 71 -13.40 -14.68 -1.19
C GLU A 71 -13.78 -15.50 0.07
N GLY A 72 -14.83 -15.13 0.81
CA GLY A 72 -15.30 -15.91 1.98
C GLY A 72 -14.31 -15.94 3.16
N LEU A 73 -13.62 -14.83 3.42
CA LEU A 73 -12.56 -14.74 4.43
C LEU A 73 -13.00 -15.06 5.87
N LYS A 74 -12.14 -15.75 6.63
CA LYS A 74 -12.19 -15.83 8.10
C LYS A 74 -12.17 -14.41 8.70
N LYS A 75 -12.85 -14.20 9.84
CA LYS A 75 -13.00 -12.89 10.52
C LYS A 75 -11.71 -12.08 10.59
N SER A 76 -10.60 -12.65 11.07
CA SER A 76 -9.29 -11.97 11.17
C SER A 76 -8.80 -11.43 9.82
N ARG A 77 -8.88 -12.23 8.75
CA ARG A 77 -8.50 -11.81 7.40
C ARG A 77 -9.49 -10.80 6.79
N LYS A 78 -10.77 -10.90 7.13
CA LYS A 78 -11.79 -9.93 6.72
C LYS A 78 -11.53 -8.55 7.33
N ALA A 79 -11.12 -8.49 8.60
CA ALA A 79 -10.68 -7.25 9.24
C ALA A 79 -9.45 -6.64 8.55
N VAL A 80 -8.46 -7.46 8.17
CA VAL A 80 -7.29 -7.00 7.39
C VAL A 80 -7.68 -6.47 6.00
N ALA A 81 -8.58 -7.15 5.29
CA ALA A 81 -9.05 -6.68 3.98
C ALA A 81 -9.77 -5.31 4.09
N TYR A 82 -10.55 -5.09 5.14
CA TYR A 82 -11.16 -3.79 5.42
C TYR A 82 -10.16 -2.72 5.86
N SER A 83 -9.13 -3.05 6.66
CA SER A 83 -8.11 -2.05 7.04
C SER A 83 -7.29 -1.60 5.83
N ASN A 84 -6.97 -2.52 4.91
CA ASN A 84 -6.29 -2.17 3.66
C ASN A 84 -7.19 -1.37 2.71
N LEU A 85 -8.49 -1.68 2.67
CA LEU A 85 -9.47 -0.89 1.91
C LEU A 85 -9.58 0.55 2.47
N CYS A 86 -9.58 0.71 3.79
CA CYS A 86 -9.56 2.02 4.44
C CYS A 86 -8.31 2.84 4.06
N ALA A 87 -7.13 2.22 4.09
CA ALA A 87 -5.89 2.88 3.65
C ALA A 87 -5.95 3.32 2.19
N ALA A 88 -6.40 2.44 1.29
CA ALA A 88 -6.50 2.73 -0.14
C ALA A 88 -7.46 3.90 -0.43
N LEU A 89 -8.65 3.90 0.17
CA LEU A 89 -9.65 4.95 0.00
C LEU A 89 -9.19 6.27 0.63
N GLY A 90 -8.60 6.23 1.83
CA GLY A 90 -8.08 7.42 2.49
C GLY A 90 -6.97 8.09 1.69
N ALA A 91 -6.06 7.31 1.10
CA ALA A 91 -5.01 7.80 0.22
C ALA A 91 -5.51 8.27 -1.17
N GLN A 92 -6.77 7.99 -1.53
CA GLN A 92 -7.47 8.55 -2.70
C GLN A 92 -8.23 9.85 -2.39
N GLY A 93 -8.37 10.23 -1.11
CA GLY A 93 -9.25 11.33 -0.68
C GLY A 93 -10.72 10.92 -0.49
N GLU A 94 -11.06 9.62 -0.60
CA GLU A 94 -12.42 9.10 -0.44
C GLU A 94 -12.75 8.91 1.05
N LEU A 95 -12.76 10.02 1.81
CA LEU A 95 -12.70 10.00 3.28
C LEU A 95 -13.90 9.31 3.94
N GLU A 96 -15.13 9.53 3.43
CA GLU A 96 -16.34 8.87 3.94
C GLU A 96 -16.27 7.34 3.77
N ALA A 97 -15.92 6.89 2.56
CA ALA A 97 -15.81 5.47 2.26
C ALA A 97 -14.66 4.80 3.02
N ALA A 98 -13.55 5.52 3.26
CA ALA A 98 -12.48 5.09 4.13
C ALA A 98 -12.95 4.93 5.59
N GLN A 99 -13.77 5.86 6.09
CA GLN A 99 -14.34 5.79 7.44
C GLN A 99 -15.18 4.53 7.64
N GLU A 100 -16.06 4.21 6.69
CA GLU A 100 -16.86 2.97 6.71
C GLU A 100 -16.00 1.70 6.67
N ALA A 101 -14.93 1.71 5.86
CA ALA A 101 -14.00 0.58 5.76
C ALA A 101 -13.23 0.38 7.08
N CYS A 102 -12.70 1.45 7.69
CA CYS A 102 -12.03 1.38 8.98
C CYS A 102 -12.98 0.93 10.10
N ALA A 103 -14.20 1.49 10.15
CA ALA A 103 -15.23 1.07 11.11
C ALA A 103 -15.61 -0.41 10.93
N SER A 104 -15.69 -0.90 9.69
CA SER A 104 -15.95 -2.31 9.38
C SER A 104 -14.82 -3.23 9.85
N ALA A 105 -13.56 -2.81 9.72
CA ALA A 105 -12.41 -3.55 10.25
C ALA A 105 -12.48 -3.66 11.78
N LEU A 106 -12.71 -2.53 12.46
CA LEU A 106 -12.78 -2.45 13.93
C LEU A 106 -14.00 -3.20 14.50
N LYS A 107 -15.14 -3.19 13.82
CA LYS A 107 -16.32 -3.98 14.19
C LYS A 107 -16.06 -5.49 14.19
N ILE A 108 -15.15 -5.97 13.34
CA ILE A 108 -14.76 -7.40 13.28
C ILE A 108 -13.62 -7.70 14.26
N ALA A 109 -12.67 -6.79 14.40
CA ALA A 109 -11.51 -6.92 15.29
C ALA A 109 -11.21 -5.55 15.94
N PRO A 110 -11.80 -5.25 17.12
CA PRO A 110 -11.62 -3.94 17.79
C PRO A 110 -10.18 -3.62 18.19
N LYS A 111 -9.34 -4.65 18.29
CA LYS A 111 -7.90 -4.56 18.58
C LYS A 111 -7.03 -4.69 17.32
N ASN A 112 -7.56 -4.44 16.13
CA ASN A 112 -6.76 -4.40 14.91
C ASN A 112 -5.97 -3.09 14.85
N GLU A 113 -4.69 -3.16 15.26
CA GLU A 113 -3.76 -2.03 15.32
C GLU A 113 -3.70 -1.25 14.01
N GLN A 114 -3.68 -1.92 12.86
CA GLN A 114 -3.64 -1.23 11.56
C GLN A 114 -4.95 -0.48 11.26
N ALA A 115 -6.10 -1.03 11.67
CA ALA A 115 -7.38 -0.33 11.50
C ALA A 115 -7.49 0.89 12.42
N LEU A 116 -6.89 0.84 13.62
CA LEU A 116 -6.79 2.00 14.51
C LEU A 116 -5.85 3.06 13.95
N ALA A 117 -4.67 2.66 13.44
CA ALA A 117 -3.72 3.57 12.80
C ALA A 117 -4.33 4.26 11.58
N ASN A 118 -5.00 3.51 10.69
CA ASN A 118 -5.66 4.08 9.51
C ASN A 118 -6.85 4.97 9.87
N GLN A 119 -7.54 4.72 10.99
CA GLN A 119 -8.58 5.62 11.47
C GLN A 119 -8.00 6.92 12.07
N ALA A 120 -6.82 6.87 12.67
CA ALA A 120 -6.11 8.07 13.14
C ALA A 120 -5.61 8.91 11.95
N ALA A 121 -4.99 8.26 10.95
CA ALA A 121 -4.64 8.85 9.65
C ALA A 121 -5.82 9.60 9.03
N LEU A 122 -6.96 8.92 8.92
CA LEU A 122 -8.17 9.49 8.33
C LEU A 122 -8.67 10.76 9.04
N LYS A 123 -8.61 10.77 10.36
CA LYS A 123 -9.00 11.94 11.17
C LYS A 123 -8.04 13.11 11.02
N ALA A 124 -6.74 12.84 10.87
CA ALA A 124 -5.75 13.88 10.60
C ALA A 124 -5.98 14.52 9.22
N HIS A 125 -6.21 13.71 8.18
CA HIS A 125 -6.56 14.20 6.84
C HIS A 125 -7.85 15.04 6.84
N ALA A 126 -8.94 14.52 7.41
CA ALA A 126 -10.21 15.25 7.50
C ALA A 126 -10.12 16.54 8.35
N GLY A 127 -9.23 16.57 9.36
CA GLY A 127 -8.93 17.77 10.14
C GLY A 127 -8.24 18.85 9.31
N SER A 128 -7.24 18.46 8.50
CA SER A 128 -6.48 19.41 7.68
C SER A 128 -7.30 20.09 6.57
N GLU A 129 -8.36 19.45 6.08
CA GLU A 129 -9.28 20.07 5.12
C GLU A 129 -10.16 21.15 5.75
N MET A 130 -10.62 20.96 7.01
CA MET A 130 -11.38 21.98 7.73
C MET A 130 -10.55 23.22 8.12
N GLU A 131 -9.23 23.07 8.27
CA GLU A 131 -8.31 24.19 8.55
C GLU A 131 -7.97 25.00 7.28
N ALA A 132 -8.25 24.48 6.08
CA ALA A 132 -7.97 25.13 4.80
C ALA A 132 -9.06 26.10 4.33
N GLU A 133 -10.25 26.09 4.96
CA GLU A 133 -11.40 26.95 4.63
C GLU A 133 -11.64 28.09 5.64
N GLY A 134 -10.71 28.34 6.58
CA GLY A 134 -10.81 29.30 7.68
C GLY A 134 -10.09 30.64 7.47
#